data_AF-A0A6A7M9X3-F1
#
_entry.id   AF-A0A6A7M9X3-F1
#
_cell.length_a   1.000
_cell.length_b   1.000
_cell.length_c   1.000
_cell.angle_alpha   90.00
_cell.angle_beta   90.00
_cell.angle_gamma   90.00
#
_symmetry.space_group_name_H-M   'P 1'
#
loop_
_entity.id
_entity.type
_entity.pdbx_description
1 polymer ?
#
loop_
_entity_poly.entity_id
_entity_poly.type
_entity_poly.pdbx_seq_one_letter_code
_entity_poly.pdbx_strand_id
1 'polypeptide(L)'
;MPGWRASPPSRATCRSTTSTLKGETAMPMINVQMFEGRTTEQRRKLAKELTEGTCRALGCTPDAVQIIITDIKKENWAEAGKLFSD
;
A
#
# COMPACT_ATOMS: atom_id res chain seq x y z
N MET A 1 34.36 -28.07 45.99
CA MET A 1 33.75 -27.24 44.92
C MET A 1 32.34 -27.79 44.66
N PRO A 2 31.28 -27.29 45.34
CA PRO A 2 29.94 -27.86 45.20
C PRO A 2 29.23 -27.33 43.95
N GLY A 3 28.68 -28.25 43.17
CA GLY A 3 28.06 -27.99 41.87
C GLY A 3 26.82 -27.09 41.95
N TRP A 4 26.80 -26.14 41.02
CA TRP A 4 25.71 -25.22 40.76
C TRP A 4 24.50 -25.97 40.20
N ARG A 5 23.40 -26.07 40.97
CA ARG A 5 22.09 -26.50 40.46
C ARG A 5 21.48 -25.33 39.68
N ALA A 6 21.30 -25.50 38.38
CA ALA A 6 20.44 -24.61 37.62
C ALA A 6 18.96 -24.95 37.92
N SER A 7 18.23 -24.01 38.51
CA SER A 7 16.77 -24.06 38.59
C SER A 7 16.19 -23.99 37.17
N PRO A 8 15.22 -24.84 36.80
CA PRO A 8 14.54 -24.69 35.51
C PRO A 8 13.73 -23.38 35.54
N PRO A 9 13.80 -22.52 34.50
CA PRO A 9 12.88 -21.42 34.40
C PRO A 9 11.46 -21.97 34.29
N SER A 10 10.63 -21.56 35.24
CA SER A 10 9.21 -21.86 35.30
C SER A 10 8.53 -21.55 33.98
N ARG A 11 7.92 -22.58 33.39
CA ARG A 11 6.80 -22.58 32.46
C ARG A 11 6.21 -21.18 32.20
N ALA A 12 6.83 -20.41 31.31
CA ALA A 12 6.13 -19.42 30.53
C ALA A 12 5.57 -20.19 29.35
N THR A 13 4.31 -20.63 29.46
CA THR A 13 3.53 -20.92 28.27
C THR A 13 3.72 -19.75 27.34
N CYS A 14 4.42 -19.96 26.22
CA CYS A 14 4.22 -19.15 25.04
C CYS A 14 2.75 -19.38 24.71
N ARG A 15 1.87 -18.55 25.31
CA ARG A 15 0.64 -18.19 24.67
C ARG A 15 1.14 -17.55 23.39
N SER A 16 1.29 -18.37 22.37
CA SER A 16 0.97 -17.96 21.02
C SER A 16 -0.46 -17.49 21.12
N THR A 17 -0.63 -16.24 21.54
CA THR A 17 -1.73 -15.41 21.08
C THR A 17 -1.55 -15.48 19.59
N THR A 18 -2.22 -16.47 18.98
CA THR A 18 -2.64 -16.44 17.60
C THR A 18 -3.34 -15.10 17.52
N SER A 19 -2.58 -14.09 17.08
CA SER A 19 -3.09 -12.76 16.83
C SER A 19 -4.19 -13.00 15.84
N THR A 20 -5.43 -12.90 16.32
CA THR A 20 -6.61 -12.84 15.49
C THR A 20 -6.33 -11.73 14.48
N LEU A 21 -5.97 -12.10 13.25
CA LEU A 21 -5.82 -11.21 12.12
C LEU A 21 -7.21 -10.67 11.80
N LYS A 22 -7.65 -9.74 12.64
CA LYS A 22 -8.92 -9.04 12.56
C LYS A 22 -8.69 -7.91 11.57
N GLY A 23 -8.72 -8.27 10.29
CA GLY A 23 -8.54 -7.35 9.17
C GLY A 23 -7.17 -6.68 9.22
N GLU A 24 -6.20 -7.26 8.51
CA GLU A 24 -5.19 -6.40 7.91
C GLU A 24 -5.96 -5.41 7.04
N THR A 25 -6.19 -4.21 7.57
CA THR A 25 -6.66 -3.06 6.82
C THR A 25 -5.60 -2.87 5.75
N ALA A 26 -5.81 -3.47 4.59
CA ALA A 26 -4.99 -3.26 3.43
C ALA A 26 -4.87 -1.74 3.29
N MET A 27 -3.65 -1.23 3.34
CA MET A 27 -3.34 0.15 3.00
C MET A 27 -2.92 0.15 1.53
N PRO A 28 -3.86 0.11 0.57
CA PRO A 28 -3.51 0.12 -0.84
C PRO A 28 -2.94 1.49 -1.20
N MET A 29 -1.66 1.50 -1.60
CA MET A 29 -1.05 2.61 -2.28
C MET A 29 -1.21 2.41 -3.79
N ILE A 30 -1.83 3.39 -4.46
CA ILE A 30 -2.02 3.40 -5.90
C ILE A 30 -1.20 4.54 -6.49
N ASN A 31 -0.20 4.21 -7.30
CA ASN A 31 0.56 5.18 -8.08
C ASN A 31 -0.01 5.26 -9.49
N VAL A 32 -0.57 6.42 -9.84
CA VAL A 32 -1.08 6.69 -11.18
C VAL A 32 -0.13 7.63 -11.88
N GLN A 33 0.54 7.12 -12.89
CA GLN A 33 1.41 7.90 -13.76
C GLN A 33 0.65 8.22 -15.04
N MET A 34 0.58 9.51 -15.42
CA MET A 34 -0.13 9.94 -16.62
C MET A 34 0.56 11.14 -17.26
N PHE A 35 0.28 11.37 -18.54
CA PHE A 35 0.80 12.53 -19.25
C PHE A 35 0.22 13.85 -18.73
N GLU A 36 1.06 14.88 -18.67
CA GLU A 36 0.66 16.23 -18.31
C GLU A 36 -0.41 16.83 -19.26
N GLY A 37 -1.11 17.86 -18.79
CA GLY A 37 -2.12 18.58 -19.59
C GLY A 37 -3.59 18.26 -19.24
N ARG A 38 -3.84 17.58 -18.11
CA ARG A 38 -5.21 17.29 -17.63
C ARG A 38 -5.63 18.34 -16.61
N THR A 39 -6.92 18.65 -16.56
CA THR A 39 -7.43 19.65 -15.61
C THR A 39 -7.45 19.10 -14.19
N THR A 40 -7.43 20.00 -13.21
CA THR A 40 -7.54 19.63 -11.78
C THR A 40 -8.86 18.92 -11.47
N GLU A 41 -9.94 19.25 -12.18
CA GLU A 41 -11.24 18.59 -12.06
C GLU A 41 -11.19 17.12 -12.50
N GLN A 42 -10.49 16.82 -13.59
CA GLN A 42 -10.31 15.44 -14.05
C GLN A 42 -9.52 14.60 -13.04
N ARG A 43 -8.45 15.16 -12.45
CA ARG A 43 -7.67 14.49 -11.39
C ARG A 43 -8.53 14.19 -10.16
N ARG A 44 -9.39 15.13 -9.76
CA ARG A 44 -10.34 14.94 -8.64
C ARG A 44 -11.33 13.82 -8.94
N LYS A 45 -11.90 13.80 -10.15
CA LYS A 45 -12.81 12.73 -10.57
C LYS A 45 -12.12 11.37 -10.56
N LEU A 46 -10.90 11.28 -11.09
CA LEU A 46 -10.11 10.06 -11.11
C LEU A 46 -9.81 9.55 -9.70
N ALA A 47 -9.37 10.42 -8.78
CA ALA A 47 -9.12 10.03 -7.40
C ALA A 47 -10.37 9.43 -6.73
N LYS A 48 -11.54 10.06 -6.93
CA LYS A 48 -12.80 9.57 -6.39
C LYS A 48 -13.17 8.18 -6.93
N GLU A 49 -13.13 8.00 -8.24
CA GLU A 49 -13.46 6.72 -8.90
C GLU A 49 -12.50 5.60 -8.47
N LEU A 50 -11.20 5.89 -8.34
CA LEU A 50 -10.20 4.93 -7.90
C LEU A 50 -10.42 4.52 -6.44
N THR A 51 -10.68 5.47 -5.54
CA THR A 51 -10.99 5.14 -4.15
C THR A 51 -12.25 4.28 -4.07
N GLU A 52 -13.34 4.66 -4.75
CA GLU A 52 -14.60 3.88 -4.74
C GLU A 52 -14.41 2.48 -5.34
N GLY A 53 -13.67 2.36 -6.45
CA GLY A 53 -13.35 1.08 -7.07
C GLY A 53 -12.51 0.19 -6.17
N THR A 54 -11.54 0.76 -5.48
CA THR A 54 -10.66 0.04 -4.54
C THR A 54 -11.43 -0.45 -3.32
N CYS A 55 -12.26 0.41 -2.72
CA CYS A 55 -13.15 0.02 -1.63
C CYS A 55 -14.11 -1.09 -2.04
N ARG A 56 -14.66 -1.04 -3.26
CA ARG A 56 -15.57 -2.08 -3.78
C ARG A 56 -14.86 -3.41 -4.03
N ALA A 57 -13.63 -3.38 -4.56
CA ALA A 57 -12.89 -4.59 -4.92
C ALA A 57 -12.26 -5.28 -3.71
N LEU A 58 -11.69 -4.50 -2.78
CA LEU A 58 -10.91 -5.01 -1.64
C LEU A 58 -11.68 -4.97 -0.32
N GLY A 59 -12.84 -4.31 -0.27
CA GLY A 59 -13.60 -4.15 0.96
C GLY A 59 -12.90 -3.25 2.01
N CYS A 60 -11.95 -2.41 1.59
CA CYS A 60 -11.23 -1.49 2.47
C CYS A 60 -12.02 -0.21 2.73
N THR A 61 -11.68 0.50 3.82
CA THR A 61 -12.22 1.84 4.08
C THR A 61 -11.59 2.87 3.13
N PRO A 62 -12.31 3.93 2.73
CA PRO A 62 -11.78 4.96 1.84
C PRO A 62 -10.60 5.73 2.47
N ASP A 63 -10.53 5.77 3.80
CA ASP A 63 -9.45 6.41 4.56
C ASP A 63 -8.11 5.65 4.44
N ALA A 64 -8.16 4.34 4.15
CA ALA A 64 -6.96 3.52 3.99
C ALA A 64 -6.36 3.60 2.58
N VAL A 65 -7.07 4.20 1.60
CA VAL A 65 -6.63 4.26 0.20
C VAL A 65 -5.80 5.51 -0.04
N GLN A 66 -4.54 5.32 -0.43
CA GLN A 66 -3.64 6.42 -0.81
C GLN A 66 -3.43 6.43 -2.31
N ILE A 67 -3.66 7.58 -2.94
CA ILE A 67 -3.50 7.76 -4.38
C ILE A 67 -2.46 8.85 -4.63
N ILE A 68 -1.40 8.48 -5.34
CA ILE A 68 -0.36 9.41 -5.78
C ILE A 68 -0.53 9.59 -7.29
N ILE A 69 -0.78 10.82 -7.71
CA ILE A 69 -0.90 11.17 -9.13
C ILE A 69 0.40 11.85 -9.54
N THR A 70 1.09 11.27 -10.51
CA THR A 70 2.33 11.80 -11.07
C THR A 70 2.10 12.19 -12.52
N ASP A 71 2.20 13.49 -12.78
CA ASP A 71 2.19 14.06 -14.12
C ASP A 71 3.59 13.95 -14.73
N ILE A 72 3.69 13.21 -15.83
CA ILE A 72 4.95 12.99 -16.55
C ILE A 72 4.87 13.70 -17.91
N LYS A 73 5.92 14.47 -18.24
CA LYS A 73 6.06 15.09 -19.55
C LYS A 73 6.27 14.02 -20.61
N LYS A 74 5.80 14.23 -21.84
CA LYS A 74 6.03 13.28 -22.95
C LYS A 74 7.52 13.02 -23.20
N GLU A 75 8.35 14.02 -22.93
CA GLU A 75 9.82 13.95 -23.05
C GLU A 75 10.46 13.02 -22.02
N ASN A 76 9.78 12.75 -20.91
CA ASN A 76 10.29 11.93 -19.83
C ASN A 76 9.70 10.50 -19.84
N TRP A 77 8.89 10.16 -20.85
CA TRP A 77 8.29 8.85 -21.00
C TRP A 77 8.84 8.15 -22.25
N ALA A 78 9.36 6.94 -22.07
CA ALA A 78 9.82 6.10 -23.17
C ALA A 78 9.12 4.74 -23.12
N GLU A 79 8.68 4.26 -24.28
CA GLU A 79 8.10 2.92 -24.45
C GLU A 79 8.79 2.24 -25.63
N ALA A 80 9.13 0.96 -25.47
CA ALA A 80 9.82 0.16 -26.49
C ALA A 80 11.08 0.82 -27.08
N GLY A 81 11.83 1.58 -26.26
CA GLY A 81 13.07 2.23 -26.68
C GLY A 81 12.89 3.52 -27.47
N LYS A 82 11.67 4.04 -27.60
CA LYS A 82 11.40 5.37 -28.18
C LYS A 82 10.80 6.29 -27.13
N LEU A 83 11.31 7.51 -27.09
CA LEU A 83 10.67 8.57 -26.29
C LEU A 83 9.35 8.95 -26.98
N PHE A 84 8.32 9.25 -26.20
CA PHE A 84 7.05 9.75 -26.77
C PHE A 84 7.16 11.15 -27.39
N SER A 85 8.32 11.80 -27.26
CA SER A 85 8.65 13.05 -27.92
C SER A 85 9.37 12.88 -29.26
N ASP A 86 9.80 11.66 -29.61
CA ASP A 86 10.44 11.34 -30.90
C ASP A 86 9.41 10.95 -31.98
#